data_AF-A0A7K1J6Q5-F1
#
_entry.id   AF-A0A7K1J6Q5-F1
#
_cell.length_a   1.000
_cell.length_b   1.000
_cell.length_c   1.000
_cell.angle_alpha   90.00
_cell.angle_beta   90.00
_cell.angle_gamma   90.00
#
_symmetry.space_group_name_H-M   'P 1'
#
loop_
_entity.id
_entity.type
_entity.pdbx_description
1 polymer ?
#
loop_
_entity_poly.entity_id
_entity_poly.type
_entity_poly.pdbx_seq_one_letter_code
_entity_poly.pdbx_strand_id
1 'polypeptide(L)'
;MDQVVSFSPQAFTNPERFYISSIGITYPEKNYYRSRRETVEYSFAFIISGKGYFDIDGGQRVTVNAGDTTILPAGISYKAWSDQENPQYKIWMAVGGSLCNALYSSYGLGPNISFQYPRTGTLLHRLYDECHTNRGNPEYLAVRGALFMHELFASIALNETVDNSTQYRYARAAKNFIDQNLTKHISMEMVAHDVGISISHLNRTFTAKYGITPAAYYLQCRIDMAQALLLHTDIPIKK
;
A
#
# COMPACT_ATOMS: atom_id res chain seq x y z
N MET A 1 9.84 12.31 22.25
CA MET A 1 8.58 11.68 22.72
C MET A 1 7.61 11.82 21.55
N ASP A 2 7.19 10.72 20.95
CA ASP A 2 6.30 10.76 19.78
C ASP A 2 4.99 11.46 20.12
N GLN A 3 4.53 12.34 19.23
CA GLN A 3 3.26 13.02 19.41
C GLN A 3 2.19 12.28 18.62
N VAL A 4 1.43 11.44 19.31
CA VAL A 4 0.41 10.57 18.72
C VAL A 4 -0.96 10.90 19.31
N VAL A 5 -1.95 11.04 18.44
CA VAL A 5 -3.36 11.07 18.80
C VAL A 5 -3.97 9.74 18.39
N SER A 6 -4.59 9.07 19.35
CA SER A 6 -5.26 7.79 19.13
C SER A 6 -6.75 7.89 19.44
N PHE A 7 -7.54 7.12 18.71
CA PHE A 7 -8.98 7.00 18.84
C PHE A 7 -9.34 5.51 18.95
N SER A 8 -10.30 5.20 19.82
CA SER A 8 -10.90 3.86 19.82
C SER A 8 -11.83 3.74 18.61
N PRO A 9 -11.79 2.64 17.83
CA PRO A 9 -12.78 2.40 16.77
C PRO A 9 -14.23 2.45 17.30
N GLN A 10 -14.45 2.08 18.56
CA GLN A 10 -15.78 2.11 19.20
C GLN A 10 -16.31 3.53 19.45
N ALA A 11 -15.46 4.56 19.32
CA ALA A 11 -15.89 5.96 19.42
C ALA A 11 -16.63 6.44 18.15
N PHE A 12 -16.54 5.69 17.06
CA PHE A 12 -17.20 5.98 15.79
C PHE A 12 -18.53 5.23 15.71
N THR A 13 -19.52 5.84 15.06
CA THR A 13 -20.88 5.31 14.89
C THR A 13 -20.91 4.16 13.88
N ASN A 14 -20.03 4.19 12.89
CA ASN A 14 -19.92 3.13 11.88
C ASN A 14 -18.44 2.79 11.56
N PRO A 15 -17.72 2.17 12.50
CA PRO A 15 -16.30 1.83 12.33
C PRO A 15 -16.09 0.77 11.23
N GLU A 16 -17.10 -0.06 10.95
CA GLU A 16 -17.06 -1.00 9.82
C GLU A 16 -16.94 -0.30 8.46
N ARG A 17 -17.44 0.94 8.35
CA ARG A 17 -17.29 1.77 7.15
C ARG A 17 -15.91 2.42 7.10
N PHE A 18 -15.57 3.25 8.09
CA PHE A 18 -14.31 3.98 8.15
C PHE A 18 -14.03 4.51 9.57
N TYR A 19 -12.78 4.44 10.01
CA TYR A 19 -12.29 5.11 11.22
C TYR A 19 -10.81 5.49 11.10
N ILE A 20 -10.40 6.50 11.85
CA ILE A 20 -8.98 6.80 12.11
C ILE A 20 -8.64 6.16 13.45
N SER A 21 -7.66 5.27 13.49
CA SER A 21 -7.20 4.65 14.75
C SER A 21 -6.17 5.52 15.45
N SER A 22 -5.26 6.09 14.66
CA SER A 22 -4.19 6.93 15.17
C SER A 22 -3.57 7.79 14.07
N ILE A 23 -3.04 8.93 14.48
CA ILE A 23 -2.24 9.83 13.65
C ILE A 23 -1.13 10.40 14.52
N GLY A 24 0.08 10.53 13.97
CA GLY A 24 1.22 10.86 14.79
C GLY A 24 2.45 11.31 14.03
N ILE A 25 3.38 11.85 14.80
CA ILE A 25 4.72 12.22 14.36
C ILE A 25 5.73 11.33 15.11
N THR A 26 6.56 10.62 14.36
CA THR A 26 7.69 9.86 14.89
C THR A 26 8.96 10.63 14.61
N TYR A 27 9.64 11.04 15.68
CA TYR A 27 10.88 11.80 15.62
C TYR A 27 12.09 10.90 15.28
N PRO A 28 13.20 11.46 14.76
CA PRO A 28 14.37 10.67 14.44
C PRO A 28 14.89 9.87 15.64
N GLU A 29 14.85 8.55 15.54
CA GLU A 29 15.34 7.62 16.56
C GLU A 29 16.14 6.50 15.89
N LYS A 30 17.42 6.38 16.26
CA LYS A 30 18.36 5.40 15.68
C LYS A 30 17.93 3.96 15.92
N ASN A 31 17.38 3.69 17.10
CA ASN A 31 16.95 2.35 17.51
C ASN A 31 15.47 2.09 17.21
N TYR A 32 14.82 2.93 16.39
CA TYR A 32 13.44 2.72 16.00
C TYR A 32 13.30 1.38 15.28
N TYR A 33 12.47 0.50 15.84
CA TYR A 33 12.09 -0.78 15.26
C TYR A 33 10.63 -1.06 15.55
N ARG A 34 9.90 -1.53 14.53
CA ARG A 34 8.53 -2.01 14.63
C ARG A 34 8.38 -3.32 13.88
N SER A 35 7.64 -4.25 14.48
CA SER A 35 7.21 -5.48 13.83
C SER A 35 5.71 -5.60 14.03
N ARG A 36 4.99 -5.85 12.95
CA ARG A 36 3.54 -6.12 12.94
C ARG A 36 3.28 -7.37 12.12
N ARG A 37 2.37 -8.21 12.60
CA ARG A 37 1.87 -9.36 11.87
C ARG A 37 0.39 -9.15 11.58
N GLU A 38 -0.04 -9.54 10.39
CA GLU A 38 -1.45 -9.54 9.97
C GLU A 38 -2.17 -8.23 10.34
N THR A 39 -1.68 -7.11 9.80
CA THR A 39 -2.25 -5.80 10.15
C THR A 39 -3.73 -5.75 9.82
N VAL A 40 -4.53 -5.16 10.71
CA VAL A 40 -5.98 -4.95 10.48
C VAL A 40 -6.29 -3.59 9.88
N GLU A 41 -5.32 -2.67 9.92
CA GLU A 41 -5.44 -1.28 9.49
C GLU A 41 -4.50 -0.99 8.32
N TYR A 42 -4.90 -0.04 7.48
CA TYR A 42 -4.00 0.64 6.56
C TYR A 42 -3.12 1.59 7.35
N SER A 43 -1.87 1.73 6.94
CA SER A 43 -0.98 2.77 7.44
C SER A 43 -0.42 3.60 6.29
N PHE A 44 -0.48 4.92 6.45
CA PHE A 44 0.16 5.88 5.55
C PHE A 44 1.24 6.62 6.30
N ALA A 45 2.37 6.90 5.64
CA ALA A 45 3.37 7.79 6.20
C ALA A 45 4.01 8.65 5.12
N PHE A 46 4.46 9.83 5.52
CA PHE A 46 5.33 10.68 4.72
C PHE A 46 6.65 10.85 5.47
N ILE A 47 7.76 10.51 4.80
CA ILE A 47 9.10 10.66 5.37
C ILE A 47 9.53 12.11 5.19
N ILE A 48 9.57 12.87 6.28
CA ILE A 48 9.92 14.29 6.28
C ILE A 48 11.44 14.44 6.08
N SER A 49 12.23 13.64 6.78
CA SER A 49 13.68 13.59 6.62
C SER A 49 14.24 12.22 6.97
N GLY A 50 15.49 11.98 6.61
CA GLY A 50 16.18 10.73 6.95
C GLY A 50 15.80 9.55 6.07
N LYS A 51 16.10 8.35 6.57
CA LYS A 51 16.01 7.10 5.83
C LYS A 51 15.47 5.98 6.71
N GLY A 52 14.63 5.14 6.12
CA GLY A 52 14.01 4.00 6.77
C GLY A 52 13.98 2.77 5.86
N TYR A 53 13.68 1.63 6.48
CA TYR A 53 13.64 0.35 5.81
C TYR A 53 12.38 -0.40 6.20
N PHE A 54 11.80 -1.11 5.23
CA PHE A 54 10.71 -2.05 5.43
C PHE A 54 11.13 -3.43 4.92
N ASP A 55 10.77 -4.45 5.67
CA ASP A 55 10.84 -5.86 5.28
C ASP A 55 9.41 -6.40 5.35
N ILE A 56 8.85 -6.77 4.21
CA ILE A 56 7.50 -7.31 4.13
C ILE A 56 7.62 -8.82 3.99
N ASP A 57 6.88 -9.57 4.81
CA ASP A 57 6.93 -11.03 4.78
C ASP A 57 6.62 -11.53 3.37
N GLY A 58 7.54 -12.33 2.79
CA GLY A 58 7.43 -12.85 1.42
C GLY A 58 7.84 -11.86 0.30
N GLY A 59 8.35 -10.67 0.63
CA GLY A 59 8.73 -9.63 -0.31
C GLY A 59 10.20 -9.18 -0.27
N GLN A 60 10.53 -8.17 -1.10
CA GLN A 60 11.85 -7.53 -1.12
C GLN A 60 11.90 -6.42 -0.05
N ARG A 61 13.09 -6.23 0.54
CA ARG A 61 13.37 -5.06 1.39
C ARG A 61 13.15 -3.76 0.61
N VAL A 62 12.34 -2.86 1.15
CA VAL A 62 12.09 -1.53 0.59
C VAL A 62 12.84 -0.49 1.41
N THR A 63 13.50 0.42 0.70
CA THR A 63 14.16 1.59 1.31
C THR A 63 13.29 2.81 1.06
N VAL A 64 13.11 3.64 2.08
CA VAL A 64 12.37 4.89 1.99
C VAL A 64 13.26 6.05 2.40
N ASN A 65 13.12 7.17 1.72
CA ASN A 65 13.92 8.38 1.91
C ASN A 65 13.00 9.59 2.13
N ALA A 66 13.59 10.69 2.57
CA ALA A 66 12.91 11.98 2.65
C ALA A 66 12.14 12.30 1.35
N GLY A 67 10.87 12.67 1.48
CA GLY A 67 9.95 12.94 0.36
C GLY A 67 9.10 11.74 -0.07
N ASP A 68 9.42 10.53 0.38
CA ASP A 68 8.63 9.34 0.04
C ASP A 68 7.34 9.28 0.85
N THR A 69 6.28 8.83 0.18
CA THR A 69 5.01 8.42 0.78
C THR A 69 4.93 6.92 0.83
N THR A 70 4.67 6.35 2.00
CA THR A 70 4.43 4.92 2.15
C THR A 70 2.96 4.61 2.34
N ILE A 71 2.47 3.57 1.66
CA ILE A 71 1.15 2.98 1.88
C ILE A 71 1.34 1.52 2.23
N LEU A 72 0.87 1.13 3.41
CA LEU A 72 0.86 -0.24 3.89
C LEU A 72 -0.59 -0.69 4.00
N PRO A 73 -1.07 -1.57 3.11
CA PRO A 73 -2.41 -2.11 3.19
C PRO A 73 -2.66 -2.94 4.47
N ALA A 74 -3.93 -3.11 4.82
CA ALA A 74 -4.32 -4.13 5.78
C ALA A 74 -4.02 -5.54 5.22
N GLY A 75 -3.76 -6.49 6.12
CA GLY A 75 -3.52 -7.90 5.83
C GLY A 75 -2.05 -8.25 5.64
N ILE A 76 -1.12 -7.28 5.76
CA ILE A 76 0.30 -7.52 5.54
C ILE A 76 1.04 -7.71 6.87
N SER A 77 2.12 -8.49 6.83
CA SER A 77 3.08 -8.59 7.93
C SER A 77 4.37 -7.88 7.51
N TYR A 78 4.91 -7.05 8.40
CA TYR A 78 6.13 -6.30 8.09
C TYR A 78 6.98 -5.99 9.34
N LYS A 79 8.25 -5.73 9.07
CA LYS A 79 9.20 -5.10 9.99
C LYS A 79 9.64 -3.77 9.40
N ALA A 80 9.78 -2.76 10.25
CA ALA A 80 10.22 -1.43 9.85
C ALA A 80 11.26 -0.91 10.83
N TRP A 81 12.34 -0.31 10.34
CA TRP A 81 13.37 0.30 11.19
C TRP A 81 14.00 1.52 10.55
N SER A 82 14.69 2.32 11.36
CA SER A 82 15.41 3.51 10.90
C SER A 82 16.85 3.20 10.53
N ASP A 83 17.41 4.04 9.67
CA ASP A 83 18.85 4.10 9.47
C ASP A 83 19.58 4.57 10.74
N GLN A 84 20.77 4.04 10.99
CA GLN A 84 21.55 4.32 12.21
C GLN A 84 22.25 5.67 12.16
N GLU A 85 22.64 6.12 10.98
CA GLU A 85 23.32 7.39 10.78
C GLU A 85 22.32 8.50 10.45
N ASN A 86 21.30 8.17 9.65
CA ASN A 86 20.30 9.13 9.17
C ASN A 86 18.86 8.68 9.51
N PRO A 87 18.48 8.63 10.80
CA PRO A 87 17.21 8.07 11.22
C PRO A 87 16.01 8.83 10.65
N GLN A 88 14.95 8.10 10.31
CA GLN A 88 13.76 8.68 9.69
C GLN A 88 12.99 9.60 10.65
N TYR A 89 12.54 10.74 10.15
CA TYR A 89 11.54 11.61 10.74
C TYR A 89 10.29 11.53 9.87
N LYS A 90 9.13 11.22 10.45
CA LYS A 90 7.91 11.01 9.67
C LYS A 90 6.65 11.44 10.36
N ILE A 91 5.67 11.83 9.55
CA ILE A 91 4.27 11.94 9.95
C ILE A 91 3.51 10.76 9.36
N TRP A 92 2.59 10.17 10.12
CA TRP A 92 1.90 8.96 9.74
C TRP A 92 0.50 8.90 10.31
N MET A 93 -0.35 8.07 9.71
CA MET A 93 -1.67 7.74 10.25
C MET A 93 -2.01 6.28 9.98
N ALA A 94 -2.95 5.76 10.77
CA ALA A 94 -3.54 4.45 10.59
C ALA A 94 -5.07 4.55 10.58
N VAL A 95 -5.69 3.82 9.65
CA VAL A 95 -7.13 3.83 9.41
C VAL A 95 -7.64 2.43 9.11
N GLY A 96 -8.92 2.21 9.35
CA GLY A 96 -9.58 0.95 9.02
C GLY A 96 -11.00 1.15 8.54
N GLY A 97 -11.65 0.03 8.22
CA GLY A 97 -13.01 -0.04 7.67
C GLY A 97 -13.04 -0.40 6.19
N SER A 98 -14.18 -0.92 5.76
CA SER A 98 -14.42 -1.47 4.41
C SER A 98 -14.20 -0.45 3.28
N LEU A 99 -14.39 0.85 3.53
CA LEU A 99 -14.15 1.90 2.54
C LEU A 99 -12.67 1.97 2.14
N CYS A 100 -11.76 1.65 3.06
CA CYS A 100 -10.32 1.64 2.79
C CYS A 100 -9.99 0.66 1.65
N ASN A 101 -10.54 -0.55 1.71
CA ASN A 101 -10.36 -1.59 0.69
C ASN A 101 -11.00 -1.21 -0.63
N ALA A 102 -12.20 -0.63 -0.60
CA ALA A 102 -12.89 -0.17 -1.80
C ALA A 102 -12.06 0.90 -2.54
N LEU A 103 -11.60 1.93 -1.84
CA LEU A 103 -10.77 2.98 -2.42
C LEU A 103 -9.45 2.43 -2.96
N TYR A 104 -8.74 1.63 -2.16
CA TYR A 104 -7.46 1.05 -2.57
C TYR A 104 -7.59 0.22 -3.85
N SER A 105 -8.62 -0.62 -3.93
CA SER A 105 -8.89 -1.47 -5.09
C SER A 105 -9.33 -0.67 -6.31
N SER A 106 -10.17 0.35 -6.14
CA SER A 106 -10.66 1.21 -7.23
C SER A 106 -9.54 2.01 -7.91
N TYR A 107 -8.52 2.43 -7.16
CA TYR A 107 -7.38 3.17 -7.72
C TYR A 107 -6.25 2.29 -8.25
N GLY A 108 -6.31 0.96 -8.03
CA GLY A 108 -5.37 0.01 -8.62
C GLY A 108 -3.91 0.23 -8.23
N LEU A 109 -3.64 0.71 -7.01
CA LEU A 109 -2.31 1.11 -6.53
C LEU A 109 -1.26 -0.03 -6.44
N GLY A 110 -1.64 -1.26 -6.84
CA GLY A 110 -0.75 -2.40 -6.97
C GLY A 110 -0.14 -2.85 -5.63
N PRO A 111 0.95 -3.64 -5.63
CA PRO A 111 1.64 -4.07 -4.40
C PRO A 111 2.69 -3.05 -3.91
N ASN A 112 2.83 -1.91 -4.60
CA ASN A 112 3.86 -0.93 -4.25
C ASN A 112 3.55 -0.34 -2.88
N ILE A 113 4.57 -0.24 -2.03
CA ILE A 113 4.41 0.32 -0.69
C ILE A 113 5.03 1.71 -0.55
N SER A 114 5.85 2.13 -1.52
CA SER A 114 6.51 3.44 -1.53
C SER A 114 6.22 4.15 -2.84
N PHE A 115 5.85 5.42 -2.73
CA PHE A 115 5.40 6.28 -3.81
C PHE A 115 6.07 7.65 -3.65
N GLN A 116 6.53 8.23 -4.76
CA GLN A 116 7.02 9.60 -4.75
C GLN A 116 5.84 10.54 -4.90
N TYR A 117 5.29 10.98 -3.76
CA TYR A 117 4.23 11.98 -3.74
C TYR A 117 4.44 12.99 -2.60
N PRO A 118 5.18 14.10 -2.87
CA PRO A 118 5.58 15.05 -1.83
C PRO A 118 4.41 15.76 -1.12
N ARG A 119 3.25 15.89 -1.78
CA ARG A 119 2.08 16.57 -1.20
C ARG A 119 1.43 15.81 -0.04
N THR A 120 1.71 14.52 0.12
CA THR A 120 1.19 13.73 1.26
C THR A 120 1.55 14.35 2.60
N GLY A 121 2.76 14.90 2.74
CA GLY A 121 3.20 15.56 3.97
C GLY A 121 2.25 16.69 4.38
N THR A 122 1.93 17.60 3.46
CA THR A 122 1.00 18.71 3.71
C THR A 122 -0.40 18.24 4.07
N LEU A 123 -0.91 17.20 3.39
CA LEU A 123 -2.23 16.64 3.65
C LEU A 123 -2.29 15.97 5.04
N LEU A 124 -1.25 15.21 5.40
CA LEU A 124 -1.14 14.56 6.71
C LEU A 124 -1.01 15.60 7.84
N HIS A 125 -0.24 16.66 7.66
CA HIS A 125 -0.13 17.74 8.66
C HIS A 125 -1.47 18.43 8.90
N ARG A 126 -2.22 18.74 7.83
CA ARG A 126 -3.56 19.32 7.96
C ARG A 126 -4.50 18.39 8.74
N LEU A 127 -4.50 17.10 8.41
CA LEU A 127 -5.34 16.12 9.12
C LEU A 127 -4.90 15.94 10.58
N TYR A 128 -3.60 15.98 10.85
CA TYR A 128 -3.03 15.93 12.19
C TYR A 128 -3.53 17.07 13.07
N ASP A 129 -3.53 18.31 12.55
CA ASP A 129 -4.06 19.48 13.25
C ASP A 129 -5.57 19.37 13.49
N GLU A 130 -6.31 18.85 12.50
CA GLU A 130 -7.75 18.59 12.63
C GLU A 130 -8.06 17.55 13.70
N CYS A 131 -7.29 16.47 13.79
CA CYS A 131 -7.42 15.44 14.82
C CYS A 131 -7.13 15.97 16.23
N HIS A 132 -6.19 16.91 16.37
CA HIS A 132 -5.94 17.57 17.65
C HIS A 132 -7.10 18.49 18.04
N THR A 133 -7.56 19.31 17.10
CA THR A 133 -8.59 20.32 17.34
C THR A 133 -9.97 19.70 17.59
N ASN A 134 -10.30 18.62 16.86
CA ASN A 134 -11.63 18.01 16.84
C ASN A 134 -11.65 16.63 17.51
N ARG A 135 -10.78 16.38 18.50
CA ARG A 135 -10.64 15.07 19.15
C ARG A 135 -11.96 14.50 19.70
N GLY A 136 -12.88 15.37 20.11
CA GLY A 136 -14.22 15.03 20.60
C GLY A 136 -15.28 14.79 19.53
N ASN A 137 -14.93 14.80 18.24
CA ASN A 137 -15.87 14.64 17.13
C ASN A 137 -15.43 13.52 16.16
N PRO A 138 -15.57 12.23 16.54
CA PRO A 138 -15.15 11.09 15.72
C PRO A 138 -15.82 11.05 14.33
N GLU A 139 -17.10 11.40 14.21
CA GLU A 139 -17.80 11.39 12.92
C GLU A 139 -17.21 12.39 11.92
N TYR A 140 -16.92 13.60 12.39
CA TYR A 140 -16.20 14.58 11.58
C TYR A 140 -14.85 14.03 11.12
N LEU A 141 -14.08 13.43 12.03
CA LEU A 141 -12.76 12.88 11.73
C LEU A 141 -12.83 11.68 10.77
N ALA A 142 -13.86 10.84 10.85
CA ALA A 142 -14.08 9.76 9.89
C ALA A 142 -14.30 10.31 8.48
N VAL A 143 -15.14 11.34 8.33
CA VAL A 143 -15.36 12.00 7.03
C VAL A 143 -14.06 12.62 6.51
N ARG A 144 -13.32 13.34 7.36
CA ARG A 144 -12.06 13.98 6.96
C ARG A 144 -10.98 12.97 6.59
N GLY A 145 -10.84 11.88 7.34
CA GLY A 145 -9.92 10.79 7.02
C GLY A 145 -10.27 10.08 5.71
N ALA A 146 -11.56 9.83 5.45
CA ALA A 146 -12.00 9.21 4.21
C ALA A 146 -11.72 10.11 2.99
N LEU A 147 -11.97 11.42 3.10
CA LEU A 147 -11.64 12.40 2.06
C LEU A 147 -10.12 12.50 1.83
N PHE A 148 -9.32 12.51 2.90
CA PHE A 148 -7.86 12.46 2.80
C PHE A 148 -7.40 11.22 2.02
N MET A 149 -7.91 10.04 2.37
CA MET A 149 -7.51 8.78 1.74
C MET A 149 -7.87 8.79 0.25
N HIS A 150 -9.07 9.30 -0.08
CA HIS A 150 -9.51 9.45 -1.45
C HIS A 150 -8.61 10.40 -2.25
N GLU A 151 -8.30 11.58 -1.71
CA GLU A 151 -7.40 12.56 -2.33
C GLU A 151 -6.00 12.01 -2.53
N LEU A 152 -5.46 11.30 -1.53
CA LEU A 152 -4.15 10.67 -1.59
C LEU A 152 -4.07 9.65 -2.71
N PHE A 153 -5.02 8.72 -2.76
CA PHE A 153 -5.01 7.63 -3.75
C PHE A 153 -5.26 8.14 -5.16
N ALA A 154 -6.21 9.05 -5.33
CA ALA A 154 -6.44 9.73 -6.61
C ALA A 154 -5.17 10.44 -7.10
N SER A 155 -4.49 11.14 -6.20
CA SER A 155 -3.27 11.85 -6.55
C SER A 155 -2.12 10.92 -6.92
N ILE A 156 -1.92 9.82 -6.19
CA ILE A 156 -0.87 8.85 -6.52
C ILE A 156 -1.17 8.19 -7.86
N ALA A 157 -2.42 7.77 -8.10
CA ALA A 157 -2.84 7.21 -9.37
C ALA A 157 -2.62 8.21 -10.53
N LEU A 158 -2.93 9.49 -10.34
CA LEU A 158 -2.66 10.54 -11.33
C LEU A 158 -1.16 10.77 -11.54
N ASN A 159 -0.33 10.80 -10.49
CA ASN A 159 1.12 11.02 -10.64
C ASN A 159 1.85 9.79 -11.20
N GLU A 160 1.37 8.57 -10.95
CA GLU A 160 1.85 7.38 -11.66
C GLU A 160 1.60 7.45 -13.18
N THR A 161 0.62 8.24 -13.64
CA THR A 161 0.41 8.45 -15.08
C THR A 161 1.35 9.50 -15.69
N VAL A 162 1.90 10.43 -14.88
CA VAL A 162 2.70 11.58 -15.33
C VAL A 162 4.21 11.33 -15.23
N ASP A 163 4.69 10.59 -14.22
CA ASP A 163 6.14 10.45 -13.95
C ASP A 163 6.77 9.13 -14.42
N ASN A 164 5.97 8.23 -14.99
CA ASN A 164 6.48 6.94 -15.47
C ASN A 164 6.88 7.03 -16.93
N SER A 165 8.18 6.80 -17.19
CA SER A 165 8.63 6.31 -18.50
C SER A 165 7.59 5.35 -19.07
N THR A 166 7.09 5.67 -20.27
CA THR A 166 6.07 4.90 -21.01
C THR A 166 6.37 3.40 -21.00
N GLN A 167 7.64 3.05 -20.86
CA GLN A 167 8.20 1.70 -20.76
C GLN A 167 7.64 0.84 -19.62
N TYR A 168 7.35 1.37 -18.42
CA TYR A 168 6.99 0.54 -17.26
C TYR A 168 5.53 0.63 -16.83
N ARG A 169 4.73 1.47 -17.49
CA ARG A 169 3.27 1.55 -17.32
C ARG A 169 2.59 0.24 -17.70
N TYR A 170 2.95 -0.31 -18.86
CA TYR A 170 2.37 -1.57 -19.35
C TYR A 170 2.72 -2.77 -18.48
N ALA A 171 3.94 -2.82 -17.93
CA ALA A 171 4.35 -3.86 -17.01
C ALA A 171 3.47 -3.89 -15.74
N ARG A 172 3.19 -2.72 -15.14
CA ARG A 172 2.29 -2.62 -13.96
C ARG A 172 0.86 -3.00 -14.29
N ALA A 173 0.31 -2.45 -15.37
CA ALA A 173 -1.05 -2.75 -15.80
C ALA A 173 -1.23 -4.26 -16.03
N ALA A 174 -0.23 -4.91 -16.64
CA ALA A 174 -0.25 -6.34 -16.87
C ALA A 174 -0.19 -7.14 -15.56
N LYS A 175 0.61 -6.69 -14.57
CA LYS A 175 0.67 -7.32 -13.25
C LYS A 175 -0.69 -7.24 -12.56
N ASN A 176 -1.30 -6.06 -12.54
CA ASN A 176 -2.63 -5.85 -11.94
C ASN A 176 -3.69 -6.72 -12.60
N PHE A 177 -3.69 -6.83 -13.93
CA PHE A 177 -4.61 -7.70 -14.65
C PHE A 177 -4.42 -9.18 -14.26
N ILE A 178 -3.18 -9.65 -14.17
CA ILE A 178 -2.86 -11.02 -13.74
C ILE A 178 -3.37 -11.25 -12.31
N ASP A 179 -3.07 -10.35 -11.37
CA ASP A 179 -3.46 -10.45 -9.96
C ASP A 179 -4.98 -10.53 -9.78
N GLN A 180 -5.74 -9.74 -10.55
CA GLN A 180 -7.20 -9.70 -10.49
C GLN A 180 -7.88 -10.91 -11.14
N ASN A 181 -7.14 -11.72 -11.92
CA ASN A 181 -7.68 -12.82 -12.69
C ASN A 181 -7.02 -14.18 -12.39
N LEU A 182 -6.34 -14.33 -11.24
CA LEU A 182 -5.64 -15.56 -10.84
C LEU A 182 -6.54 -16.82 -10.78
N THR A 183 -7.83 -16.65 -10.52
CA THR A 183 -8.81 -17.75 -10.47
C THR A 183 -9.35 -18.17 -11.84
N LYS A 184 -9.04 -17.40 -12.89
CA LYS A 184 -9.47 -17.67 -14.27
C LYS A 184 -8.30 -18.22 -15.07
N HIS A 185 -8.62 -18.98 -16.12
CA HIS A 185 -7.62 -19.30 -17.14
C HIS A 185 -7.39 -18.07 -18.03
N ILE A 186 -6.28 -17.37 -17.81
CA ILE A 186 -5.83 -16.26 -18.67
C ILE A 186 -4.59 -16.66 -19.48
N SER A 187 -4.49 -16.15 -20.71
CA SER A 187 -3.30 -16.29 -21.55
C SER A 187 -2.52 -14.97 -21.60
N MET A 188 -1.22 -15.02 -21.92
CA MET A 188 -0.41 -13.80 -22.01
C MET A 188 -0.80 -12.92 -23.19
N GLU A 189 -1.42 -13.49 -24.22
CA GLU A 189 -2.06 -12.77 -25.32
C GLU A 189 -3.24 -11.94 -24.81
N MET A 190 -4.06 -12.50 -23.91
CA MET A 190 -5.18 -11.76 -23.29
C MET A 190 -4.65 -10.61 -22.43
N VAL A 191 -3.61 -10.85 -21.64
CA VAL A 191 -2.97 -9.80 -20.82
C VAL A 191 -2.44 -8.69 -21.73
N ALA A 192 -1.71 -9.05 -22.79
CA ALA A 192 -1.14 -8.10 -23.74
C ALA A 192 -2.23 -7.28 -24.46
N HIS A 193 -3.33 -7.93 -24.84
CA HIS A 193 -4.49 -7.27 -25.45
C HIS A 193 -5.14 -6.28 -24.48
N ASP A 194 -5.39 -6.67 -23.23
CA ASP A 194 -6.01 -5.81 -22.22
C ASP A 194 -5.18 -4.54 -21.95
N VAL A 195 -3.86 -4.70 -21.87
CA VAL A 195 -2.95 -3.55 -21.66
C VAL A 195 -2.59 -2.79 -22.94
N GLY A 196 -3.10 -3.21 -24.10
CA GLY A 196 -2.95 -2.52 -25.38
C GLY A 196 -1.55 -2.57 -25.99
N ILE A 197 -0.79 -3.66 -25.81
CA ILE A 197 0.56 -3.83 -26.38
C ILE A 197 0.78 -5.22 -26.98
N SER A 198 1.85 -5.40 -27.74
CA SER A 198 2.24 -6.72 -28.24
C SER A 198 2.82 -7.62 -27.15
N ILE A 199 2.71 -8.94 -27.33
CA ILE A 199 3.22 -9.92 -26.36
C ILE A 199 4.74 -9.82 -26.15
N SER A 200 5.49 -9.44 -27.20
CA SER A 200 6.94 -9.23 -27.12
C SER A 200 7.27 -7.98 -26.30
N HIS A 201 6.51 -6.89 -26.50
CA HIS A 201 6.64 -5.69 -25.69
C HIS A 201 6.28 -5.98 -24.22
N LEU A 202 5.25 -6.79 -23.98
CA LEU A 202 4.84 -7.21 -22.64
C LEU A 202 5.96 -7.98 -21.95
N ASN A 203 6.47 -9.03 -22.58
CA ASN A 203 7.57 -9.82 -22.02
C ASN A 203 8.80 -8.95 -21.69
N ARG A 204 9.21 -8.07 -22.61
CA ARG A 204 10.36 -7.20 -22.43
C ARG A 204 10.17 -6.21 -21.28
N THR A 205 9.04 -5.50 -21.25
CA THR A 205 8.79 -4.46 -20.24
C THR A 205 8.53 -5.03 -18.86
N PHE A 206 7.80 -6.16 -18.79
CA PHE A 206 7.53 -6.85 -17.55
C PHE A 206 8.80 -7.45 -16.95
N THR A 207 9.63 -8.13 -17.76
CA THR A 207 10.91 -8.69 -17.29
C THR A 207 11.89 -7.60 -16.88
N ALA A 208 11.99 -6.52 -17.66
CA ALA A 208 12.84 -5.39 -17.32
C ALA A 208 12.45 -4.71 -16.00
N LYS A 209 11.19 -4.86 -15.55
CA LYS A 209 10.69 -4.28 -14.31
C LYS A 209 10.75 -5.24 -13.12
N TYR A 210 10.28 -6.48 -13.32
CA TYR A 210 10.03 -7.45 -12.26
C TYR A 210 11.06 -8.58 -12.23
N GLY A 211 12.04 -8.59 -13.14
CA GLY A 211 13.10 -9.60 -13.21
C GLY A 211 12.66 -10.96 -13.74
N ILE A 212 11.35 -11.17 -13.97
CA ILE A 212 10.77 -12.43 -14.45
C ILE A 212 9.74 -12.18 -15.56
N THR A 213 9.43 -13.20 -16.35
CA THR A 213 8.40 -13.09 -17.40
C THR A 213 6.99 -13.05 -16.79
N PRO A 214 6.01 -12.40 -17.45
CA PRO A 214 4.64 -12.36 -16.96
C PRO A 214 4.00 -13.75 -16.86
N ALA A 215 4.37 -14.69 -17.75
CA ALA A 215 3.92 -16.08 -17.68
C ALA A 215 4.45 -16.80 -16.43
N ALA A 216 5.74 -16.62 -16.11
CA ALA A 216 6.34 -17.19 -14.91
C ALA A 216 5.72 -16.59 -13.64
N TYR A 217 5.49 -15.28 -13.64
CA TYR A 217 4.80 -14.59 -12.54
C TYR A 217 3.39 -15.14 -12.30
N TYR A 218 2.58 -15.29 -13.36
CA TYR A 218 1.23 -15.85 -13.27
C TYR A 218 1.24 -17.29 -12.71
N LEU A 219 2.19 -18.12 -13.17
CA LEU A 219 2.33 -19.48 -12.65
C LEU A 219 2.69 -19.50 -11.17
N GLN A 220 3.65 -18.66 -10.76
CA GLN A 220 4.07 -18.55 -9.36
C GLN A 220 2.89 -18.16 -8.48
N CYS A 221 2.13 -17.13 -8.85
CA CYS A 221 0.95 -16.68 -8.10
C CYS A 221 -0.11 -17.78 -7.96
N ARG A 222 -0.29 -18.61 -8.99
CA ARG A 222 -1.22 -19.75 -8.93
C ARG A 222 -0.73 -20.88 -8.03
N ILE A 223 0.57 -21.14 -8.02
CA ILE A 223 1.17 -22.11 -7.10
C ILE A 223 1.00 -21.63 -5.66
N ASP A 224 1.32 -20.36 -5.39
CA ASP A 224 1.20 -19.77 -4.06
C ASP A 224 -0.26 -19.78 -3.58
N MET A 225 -1.21 -19.48 -4.48
CA MET A 225 -2.65 -19.58 -4.18
C MET A 225 -3.08 -21.03 -3.88
N ALA A 226 -2.59 -22.01 -4.64
CA ALA A 226 -2.91 -23.41 -4.40
C ALA A 226 -2.32 -23.91 -3.07
N GLN A 227 -1.10 -23.50 -2.73
CA GLN A 227 -0.47 -23.79 -1.43
C GLN A 227 -1.29 -23.20 -0.28
N ALA A 228 -1.70 -21.94 -0.40
CA ALA A 228 -2.54 -21.30 0.61
C ALA A 228 -3.89 -22.02 0.78
N LEU A 229 -4.53 -22.43 -0.31
CA LEU A 229 -5.79 -23.20 -0.24
C LEU A 229 -5.58 -24.57 0.43
N LEU A 230 -4.50 -25.28 0.13
CA LEU A 230 -4.20 -26.58 0.76
C LEU A 230 -3.89 -26.47 2.25
N LEU A 231 -3.25 -25.37 2.68
CA LEU A 231 -2.87 -25.17 4.08
C LEU A 231 -4.03 -24.64 4.94
N HIS A 232 -5.01 -23.97 4.33
CA HIS A 232 -6.03 -23.21 5.06
C HIS A 232 -7.46 -23.61 4.72
N THR A 233 -7.68 -24.63 3.89
CA THR A 233 -9.03 -25.13 3.57
C THR A 233 -9.06 -26.66 3.48
N ASP A 234 -10.18 -27.27 3.88
CA ASP A 234 -10.42 -28.71 3.72
C ASP A 234 -10.89 -29.08 2.29
N ILE A 235 -10.53 -28.28 1.28
CA ILE A 235 -10.96 -28.54 -0.11
C ILE A 235 -10.23 -29.80 -0.62
N PRO A 236 -10.95 -30.90 -0.95
CA PRO A 236 -10.32 -32.14 -1.37
C PRO A 236 -9.68 -31.98 -2.75
N ILE A 237 -8.48 -32.54 -2.92
CA ILE A 237 -7.76 -32.55 -4.20
C ILE A 237 -8.55 -33.42 -5.18
N LYS A 238 -9.10 -32.79 -6.22
CA LYS A 238 -9.69 -33.53 -7.35
C LYS A 238 -8.57 -34.21 -8.13
N LYS A 239 -8.62 -35.54 -8.17
CA LYS A 239 -7.80 -36.37 -9.06
C LYS A 239 -8.12 -36.10 -10.52
#